data_AF-A0A1S2R7F0-F1
#
_entry.id   AF-A0A1S2R7F0-F1
#
_cell.length_a   1.000
_cell.length_b   1.000
_cell.length_c   1.000
_cell.angle_alpha   90.00
_cell.angle_beta   90.00
_cell.angle_gamma   90.00
#
_symmetry.space_group_name_H-M   'P 1'
#
loop_
_entity.id
_entity.type
_entity.pdbx_description
1 polymer ?
#
loop_
_entity_poly.entity_id
_entity_poly.type
_entity_poly.pdbx_seq_one_letter_code
_entity_poly.pdbx_strand_id
1 'polypeptide(L)'
;MSIGKVTEWRMTEEERQAYIVKHPIRPTKKPRGVQFDTDVIDYKKANECKKEFLRRRGKKIDRVDKDMLHKLYMSGKSLPDIAGAINISLANLNRYISEQREINPEKWPYRLKRK
;
A
#
# COMPACT_ATOMS: atom_id res chain seq x y z
N MET A 1 -21.80 -8.10 44.27
CA MET A 1 -20.95 -7.17 43.52
C MET A 1 -19.66 -6.98 44.31
N SER A 2 -18.52 -7.52 43.85
CA SER A 2 -17.22 -7.31 44.50
C SER A 2 -16.58 -6.04 43.93
N ILE A 3 -16.58 -4.98 44.74
CA ILE A 3 -15.89 -3.73 44.42
C ILE A 3 -14.39 -4.01 44.46
N GLY A 4 -13.72 -3.88 43.30
CA GLY A 4 -12.28 -4.07 43.19
C GLY A 4 -11.52 -3.08 44.08
N LYS A 5 -10.53 -3.55 44.83
CA LYS A 5 -9.70 -2.69 45.68
C LYS A 5 -8.82 -1.78 44.80
N VAL A 6 -9.07 -0.47 44.83
CA VAL A 6 -8.22 0.54 44.18
C VAL A 6 -7.04 0.82 45.11
N THR A 7 -5.81 0.73 44.60
CA THR A 7 -4.61 1.09 45.35
C THR A 7 -4.24 2.53 44.99
N GLU A 8 -4.30 3.43 45.96
CA GLU A 8 -3.87 4.82 45.79
C GLU A 8 -2.38 4.95 46.14
N TRP A 9 -1.61 5.54 45.24
CA TRP A 9 -0.24 5.96 45.54
C TRP A 9 -0.27 7.40 46.03
N ARG A 10 0.21 7.63 47.26
CA ARG A 10 0.34 8.96 47.86
C ARG A 10 1.81 9.32 47.93
N MET A 11 2.14 10.53 47.49
CA MET A 11 3.47 11.13 47.62
C MET A 11 3.41 12.12 48.78
N THR A 12 4.44 12.15 49.63
CA THR A 12 4.53 13.17 50.68
C THR A 12 4.89 14.53 50.06
N GLU A 13 4.63 15.63 50.77
CA GLU A 13 4.92 16.97 50.25
C GLU A 13 6.44 17.19 50.04
N GLU A 14 7.27 16.57 50.88
CA GLU A 14 8.73 16.61 50.78
C GLU A 14 9.24 15.89 49.53
N GLU A 15 8.69 14.70 49.26
CA GLU A 15 8.98 13.94 48.04
C GLU A 15 8.52 14.71 46.79
N ARG A 16 7.34 15.34 46.85
CA ARG A 16 6.82 16.19 45.78
C ARG A 16 7.77 17.36 45.47
N GLN A 17 8.29 18.03 46.50
CA GLN A 17 9.26 19.11 46.33
C GLN A 17 10.58 18.60 45.73
N ALA A 18 11.11 17.50 46.24
CA ALA A 18 12.32 16.87 45.69
C ALA A 18 12.14 16.46 44.22
N TYR A 19 10.95 15.99 43.85
CA TYR A 19 10.59 15.63 42.49
C TYR A 19 10.54 16.84 41.55
N ILE A 20 9.94 17.96 41.99
CA ILE A 20 9.92 19.22 41.23
C ILE A 20 11.34 19.73 40.98
N VAL A 21 12.23 19.65 41.99
CA VAL A 21 13.64 20.03 41.86
C VAL A 21 14.40 19.11 40.90
N LYS A 22 14.15 17.80 40.98
CA LYS A 22 14.77 16.79 40.09
C LYS A 22 14.29 16.94 38.64
N HIS A 23 13.05 17.37 38.43
CA HIS A 23 12.40 17.46 37.13
C HIS A 23 11.83 18.86 36.87
N PRO A 24 12.70 19.87 36.69
CA PRO A 24 12.25 21.23 36.43
C PRO A 24 11.51 21.28 35.09
N ILE A 25 10.27 21.78 35.11
CA ILE A 25 9.49 22.02 33.88
C ILE A 25 10.16 23.17 33.13
N ARG A 26 10.94 22.84 32.11
CA ARG A 26 11.58 23.84 31.25
C ARG A 26 10.55 24.33 30.22
N PRO A 27 10.18 25.62 30.22
CA PRO A 27 9.34 26.14 29.15
C PRO A 27 10.09 25.99 27.83
N THR A 28 9.57 25.17 26.93
CA THR A 28 10.06 25.14 25.55
C THR A 28 9.71 26.48 24.93
N LYS A 29 10.70 27.19 24.37
CA LYS A 29 10.56 28.50 23.68
C LYS A 29 9.73 28.42 22.39
N LYS A 30 8.72 27.56 22.30
CA LYS A 30 7.80 27.56 21.17
C LYS A 30 6.84 28.74 21.38
N PRO A 31 6.83 29.74 20.48
CA PRO A 31 5.84 30.81 20.58
C PRO A 31 4.44 30.21 20.55
N ARG A 32 3.50 30.78 21.33
CA ARG A 32 2.09 30.40 21.23
C ARG A 32 1.63 30.69 19.79
N GLY A 33 1.09 29.67 19.11
CA GLY A 33 0.61 29.79 17.73
C GLY A 33 1.47 29.14 16.65
N VAL A 34 2.58 28.48 17.01
CA VAL A 34 3.29 27.61 16.04
C VAL A 34 2.41 26.40 15.75
N GLN A 35 1.73 26.44 14.60
CA GLN A 35 1.05 25.28 14.04
C GLN A 35 2.09 24.15 13.86
N PHE A 36 1.69 22.90 14.03
CA PHE A 36 2.54 21.77 13.68
C PHE A 36 3.00 21.95 12.22
N ASP A 37 4.27 21.67 11.91
CA ASP A 37 4.74 21.60 10.53
C ASP A 37 3.94 20.52 9.79
N THR A 38 2.79 20.90 9.24
CA THR A 38 2.18 20.19 8.14
C THR A 38 3.04 20.53 6.95
N ASP A 39 4.08 19.72 6.70
CA ASP A 39 4.73 19.69 5.39
C ASP A 39 3.59 19.73 4.36
N VAL A 40 3.48 20.84 3.63
CA VAL A 40 2.40 21.05 2.67
C VAL A 40 2.50 19.89 1.70
N ILE A 41 1.57 18.94 1.79
CA ILE A 41 1.59 17.75 0.96
C ILE A 41 1.44 18.25 -0.48
N ASP A 42 2.51 18.16 -1.27
CA ASP A 42 2.47 18.52 -2.67
C ASP A 42 1.68 17.45 -3.43
N TYR A 43 0.36 17.62 -3.47
CA TYR A 43 -0.57 16.73 -4.14
C TYR A 43 -0.27 16.60 -5.64
N LYS A 44 0.38 17.61 -6.27
CA LYS A 44 0.80 17.52 -7.67
C LYS A 44 1.95 16.52 -7.80
N LYS A 45 3.00 16.66 -6.98
CA LYS A 45 4.14 15.72 -6.95
C LYS A 45 3.71 14.29 -6.62
N ALA A 46 2.78 14.12 -5.68
CA ALA A 46 2.24 12.80 -5.34
C ALA A 46 1.49 12.15 -6.52
N ASN A 47 0.70 12.94 -7.26
CA ASN A 47 -0.04 12.45 -8.42
C ASN A 47 0.89 12.11 -9.59
N GLU A 48 1.95 12.90 -9.81
CA GLU A 48 2.99 12.62 -10.81
C GLU A 48 3.74 11.32 -10.51
N CYS A 49 4.17 11.11 -9.26
CA CYS A 49 4.80 9.85 -8.84
C CYS A 49 3.89 8.65 -9.10
N LYS A 50 2.58 8.78 -8.78
CA LYS A 50 1.60 7.72 -9.05
C LYS A 50 1.46 7.44 -10.56
N LYS A 51 1.39 8.47 -11.40
CA LYS A 51 1.33 8.32 -12.86
C LYS A 51 2.60 7.66 -13.42
N GLU A 52 3.77 8.04 -12.92
CA GLU A 52 5.03 7.45 -13.36
C GLU A 52 5.14 5.97 -12.96
N PHE A 53 4.74 5.62 -11.74
CA PHE A 53 4.68 4.23 -11.30
C PHE A 53 3.75 3.38 -12.17
N LEU A 54 2.56 3.90 -12.50
CA LEU A 54 1.61 3.24 -13.40
C LEU A 54 2.20 3.06 -14.81
N ARG A 55 2.91 4.06 -15.34
CA ARG A 55 3.62 3.97 -16.62
C ARG A 55 4.71 2.89 -16.60
N ARG A 56 5.54 2.84 -15.56
CA ARG A 56 6.59 1.80 -15.40
C ARG A 56 5.98 0.40 -15.29
N ARG A 57 4.80 0.28 -14.68
CA ARG A 57 4.09 -1.00 -14.52
C ARG A 57 3.51 -1.53 -15.84
N GLY A 58 3.00 -0.66 -16.72
CA GLY A 58 2.50 -1.03 -18.05
C GLY A 58 3.60 -1.60 -18.96
N LYS A 59 4.81 -1.02 -18.90
CA LYS A 59 5.96 -1.41 -19.76
C LYS A 59 6.43 -2.87 -19.62
N LYS A 60 6.04 -3.58 -18.55
CA LYS A 60 6.45 -4.99 -18.36
C LYS A 60 5.75 -5.94 -19.33
N ILE A 61 4.52 -5.64 -19.73
CA ILE A 61 3.77 -6.44 -20.70
C ILE A 61 4.26 -6.20 -22.12
N ASP A 62 4.70 -4.99 -22.45
CA ASP A 62 5.16 -4.67 -23.82
C ASP A 62 6.41 -5.45 -24.24
N ARG A 63 7.20 -5.94 -23.27
CA ARG A 63 8.39 -6.76 -23.51
C ARG A 63 8.07 -8.23 -23.80
N VAL A 64 6.80 -8.62 -23.66
CA VAL A 64 6.36 -10.00 -23.75
C VAL A 64 5.95 -10.28 -25.18
N ASP A 65 6.39 -11.42 -25.70
CA ASP A 65 5.91 -11.94 -26.98
C ASP A 65 4.40 -12.25 -26.87
N LYS A 66 3.60 -11.39 -27.51
CA LYS A 66 2.13 -11.42 -27.48
C LYS A 66 1.58 -12.67 -28.17
N ASP A 67 2.29 -13.19 -29.18
CA ASP A 67 1.87 -14.38 -29.91
C ASP A 67 2.15 -15.64 -29.10
N MET A 68 3.30 -15.71 -28.43
CA MET A 68 3.60 -16.79 -27.48
C MET A 68 2.57 -16.79 -26.33
N LEU A 69 2.24 -15.61 -25.80
CA LEU A 69 1.23 -15.49 -24.75
C LEU A 69 -0.15 -15.96 -25.21
N HIS A 70 -0.58 -15.58 -26.42
CA HIS A 70 -1.85 -16.02 -26.98
C HIS A 70 -1.88 -17.54 -27.22
N LYS A 71 -0.80 -18.12 -27.77
CA LYS A 71 -0.67 -19.58 -27.94
C LYS A 71 -0.77 -20.31 -26.61
N LEU A 72 -0.07 -19.83 -25.58
CA LEU A 72 -0.17 -20.37 -24.22
C LEU A 72 -1.58 -20.20 -23.65
N TYR A 73 -2.25 -19.10 -23.96
CA TYR A 73 -3.63 -18.89 -23.55
C TYR A 73 -4.58 -19.88 -24.22
N MET A 74 -4.42 -20.15 -25.50
CA MET A 74 -5.26 -21.11 -26.23
C MET A 74 -4.95 -22.56 -25.89
N SER A 75 -3.73 -22.85 -25.45
CA SER A 75 -3.35 -24.19 -24.95
C SER A 75 -4.11 -24.63 -23.68
N GLY A 76 -4.90 -23.73 -23.06
CA GLY A 76 -5.71 -24.06 -21.88
C GLY A 76 -4.93 -24.17 -20.57
N LYS A 77 -3.62 -23.88 -20.56
CA LYS A 77 -2.78 -23.79 -19.34
C LYS A 77 -3.34 -22.77 -18.36
N SER A 78 -3.18 -23.00 -17.05
CA SER A 78 -3.73 -22.08 -16.05
C SER A 78 -3.07 -20.69 -16.15
N LEU A 79 -3.81 -19.63 -15.82
CA LEU A 79 -3.25 -18.27 -15.83
C LEU A 79 -2.03 -18.12 -14.89
N PRO A 80 -2.00 -18.76 -13.70
CA PRO A 80 -0.78 -18.83 -12.88
C PRO A 80 0.40 -19.47 -13.60
N ASP A 81 0.20 -20.60 -14.31
CA ASP A 81 1.29 -21.29 -15.01
C ASP A 81 1.83 -20.45 -16.18
N ILE A 82 0.94 -19.77 -16.90
CA ILE A 82 1.30 -18.86 -17.99
C ILE A 82 2.08 -17.67 -17.45
N ALA A 83 1.64 -17.09 -16.32
CA ALA A 83 2.33 -15.99 -15.67
C ALA A 83 3.76 -16.39 -15.24
N GLY A 84 3.92 -17.60 -14.68
CA GLY A 84 5.21 -18.17 -14.32
C GLY A 84 6.12 -18.40 -15.53
N ALA A 85 5.58 -18.99 -16.61
CA ALA A 85 6.33 -19.28 -17.83
C ALA A 85 6.90 -18.03 -18.52
N ILE A 86 6.19 -16.90 -18.41
CA ILE A 86 6.54 -15.63 -19.07
C ILE A 86 7.18 -14.64 -18.07
N ASN A 87 7.33 -15.04 -16.80
CA ASN A 87 7.88 -14.21 -15.71
C ASN A 87 7.17 -12.85 -15.56
N ILE A 88 5.83 -12.86 -15.61
CA ILE A 88 4.98 -11.69 -15.38
C ILE A 88 4.17 -11.91 -14.11
N SER A 89 3.85 -10.84 -13.38
CA SER A 89 2.87 -10.95 -12.30
C SER A 89 1.48 -11.34 -12.84
N LEU A 90 0.81 -12.27 -12.16
CA LEU A 90 -0.55 -12.70 -12.51
C LEU A 90 -1.52 -11.51 -12.65
N ALA A 91 -1.39 -10.49 -11.80
CA ALA A 91 -2.22 -9.30 -11.86
C ALA A 91 -2.03 -8.50 -13.17
N ASN A 92 -0.80 -8.38 -13.66
CA ASN A 92 -0.53 -7.70 -14.93
C ASN A 92 -1.05 -8.55 -16.10
N LEU A 93 -0.82 -9.87 -16.06
CA LEU A 93 -1.37 -10.78 -17.07
C LEU A 93 -2.90 -10.70 -17.16
N ASN A 94 -3.59 -10.76 -16.02
CA ASN A 94 -5.05 -10.64 -15.97
C ASN A 94 -5.53 -9.30 -16.53
N ARG A 95 -4.87 -8.21 -16.16
CA ARG A 95 -5.18 -6.89 -16.69
C ARG A 95 -5.04 -6.84 -18.21
N TYR A 96 -3.92 -7.34 -18.74
CA TYR A 96 -3.70 -7.38 -20.19
C TYR A 96 -4.77 -8.19 -20.90
N ILE A 97 -5.10 -9.38 -20.41
CA ILE A 97 -6.15 -10.22 -21.03
C ILE A 97 -7.50 -9.51 -21.00
N SER A 98 -7.83 -8.81 -19.90
CA SER A 98 -9.06 -8.00 -19.84
C SER A 98 -9.05 -6.86 -20.85
N GLU A 99 -7.97 -6.11 -20.98
CA GLU A 99 -7.82 -5.05 -21.98
C GLU A 99 -7.93 -5.62 -23.42
N GLN A 100 -7.33 -6.80 -23.68
CA GLN A 100 -7.44 -7.45 -24.97
C GLN A 100 -8.86 -7.97 -25.28
N ARG A 101 -9.66 -8.31 -24.27
CA ARG A 101 -11.07 -8.72 -24.44
C ARG A 101 -11.97 -7.57 -24.87
N GLU A 102 -11.69 -6.36 -24.38
CA GLU A 102 -12.41 -5.16 -24.79
C GLU A 102 -12.15 -4.85 -26.28
N ILE A 103 -10.92 -5.09 -26.75
CA ILE A 103 -10.53 -4.83 -28.14
C ILE A 103 -10.99 -5.95 -29.08
N ASN A 104 -10.77 -7.22 -28.71
CA ASN A 104 -11.04 -8.39 -29.54
C ASN A 104 -11.62 -9.56 -28.71
N PRO A 105 -12.95 -9.59 -28.48
CA PRO A 105 -13.57 -10.58 -27.62
C PRO A 105 -13.45 -12.02 -28.15
N GLU A 106 -13.51 -12.22 -29.47
CA GLU A 106 -13.35 -13.56 -30.08
C GLU A 106 -11.95 -14.14 -29.88
N LYS A 107 -10.92 -13.29 -29.93
CA LYS A 107 -9.53 -13.72 -29.78
C LYS A 107 -9.18 -14.10 -28.34
N TRP A 108 -9.97 -13.65 -27.36
CA TRP A 108 -9.71 -13.85 -25.92
C TRP A 108 -10.96 -14.30 -25.15
N PRO A 109 -11.56 -15.45 -25.48
CA PRO A 109 -12.82 -15.89 -24.88
C PRO A 109 -12.68 -16.11 -23.37
N TYR A 110 -13.79 -15.95 -22.64
CA TYR A 110 -13.86 -16.33 -21.24
C TYR A 110 -13.67 -17.83 -21.09
N ARG A 111 -12.74 -18.23 -20.22
CA ARG A 111 -12.54 -19.63 -19.89
C ARG A 111 -13.57 -20.05 -18.87
N LEU A 112 -14.21 -21.20 -19.11
CA LEU A 112 -15.05 -21.84 -18.10
C LEU A 112 -14.21 -22.11 -16.86
N LYS A 113 -14.72 -21.75 -15.68
CA LYS A 113 -14.07 -22.07 -14.41
C LYS A 113 -13.95 -23.59 -14.33
N ARG A 114 -12.72 -24.09 -14.17
CA ARG A 114 -12.52 -25.50 -13.82
C ARG A 114 -13.28 -25.74 -12.51
N LYS A 115 -14.24 -26.66 -12.54
CA LYS A 115 -14.96 -27.14 -11.36
C LYS A 115 -14.00 -27.88 -10.45
#